data_AF-A0L3J4-F1
#
_entry.id   AF-A0L3J4-F1
#
_cell.length_a   1.000
_cell.length_b   1.000
_cell.length_c   1.000
_cell.angle_alpha   90.00
_cell.angle_beta   90.00
_cell.angle_gamma   90.00
#
_symmetry.space_group_name_H-M   'P 1'
#
loop_
_entity.id
_entity.type
_entity.pdbx_description
1 polymer ?
#
loop_
_entity_poly.entity_id
_entity_poly.type
_entity_poly.pdbx_seq_one_letter_code
_entity_poly.pdbx_strand_id
1 'polypeptide(L)'
;MRHLAFAALLLLLAAPLQAAQPSEHAPAMVKMARQAVKDAKSALLQTNHDAMTFATDVEALHARINHLEMRYTELLKEVTTKRAAFTLLEEELRAADLTLKDMEKPMREAKEQYRKAQLMSLEYPEVSTEKERKAYYDVQKLVSQQTKGQLQGLAVLKNRLTLAYESLESAEQALERTRHEAEQLRSQLAEANGVIRPVAD
;
A
#
# COMPACT_ATOMS: atom_id res chain seq x y z
N MET A 1 -29.42 -4.56 -45.96
CA MET A 1 -28.19 -4.78 -46.75
C MET A 1 -27.79 -6.27 -46.67
N ARG A 2 -28.53 -7.31 -47.09
CA ARG A 2 -29.36 -7.58 -48.27
C ARG A 2 -28.65 -7.55 -49.64
N HIS A 3 -27.32 -7.70 -49.75
CA HIS A 3 -26.67 -7.81 -51.08
C HIS A 3 -25.45 -8.75 -51.23
N LEU A 4 -25.08 -9.59 -50.25
CA LEU A 4 -23.92 -10.51 -50.40
C LEU A 4 -24.25 -12.01 -50.29
N ALA A 5 -25.54 -12.38 -50.34
CA ALA A 5 -25.98 -13.78 -50.30
C ALA A 5 -26.51 -14.32 -51.65
N PHE A 6 -26.36 -13.56 -52.75
CA PHE A 6 -26.94 -13.92 -54.05
C PHE A 6 -25.90 -14.21 -55.15
N ALA A 7 -24.60 -14.03 -54.88
CA ALA A 7 -23.54 -14.19 -55.88
C ALA A 7 -22.94 -15.62 -55.96
N ALA A 8 -23.21 -16.49 -54.98
CA ALA A 8 -22.70 -17.86 -54.99
C ALA A 8 -23.69 -18.91 -55.57
N LEU A 9 -24.94 -18.51 -55.86
CA LEU A 9 -25.99 -19.43 -56.34
C LEU A 9 -26.25 -19.32 -57.86
N LEU A 10 -25.57 -18.40 -58.56
CA LEU A 10 -25.83 -18.08 -59.98
C LEU A 10 -24.63 -18.31 -60.91
N LEU A 11 -23.67 -19.15 -60.49
CA LEU A 11 -22.54 -19.60 -61.32
C LEU A 11 -22.64 -21.10 -61.69
N LEU A 12 -23.85 -21.67 -61.61
CA LEU A 12 -24.11 -23.11 -61.81
C LEU A 12 -24.97 -23.44 -63.05
N LEU A 13 -25.22 -22.46 -63.93
CA LEU A 13 -26.04 -22.64 -65.13
C LEU A 13 -25.41 -21.97 -66.36
N ALA A 14 -24.24 -22.47 -66.80
CA ALA A 14 -23.79 -22.36 -68.20
C ALA A 14 -22.49 -23.13 -68.42
N ALA A 15 -22.57 -24.43 -68.70
CA ALA A 15 -21.52 -25.16 -69.42
C ALA A 15 -22.12 -26.39 -70.12
N PRO A 16 -21.74 -26.67 -71.39
CA PRO A 16 -22.35 -27.70 -72.21
C PRO A 16 -21.90 -29.11 -71.80
N LEU A 17 -22.74 -30.11 -72.13
CA LEU A 17 -22.39 -31.54 -72.07
C LEU A 17 -21.11 -31.80 -72.87
N GLN A 18 -19.99 -32.02 -72.19
CA GLN A 18 -18.80 -32.66 -72.75
C GLN A 18 -18.62 -34.02 -72.07
N ALA A 19 -18.40 -35.03 -72.90
CA ALA A 19 -18.36 -36.45 -72.57
C ALA A 19 -17.45 -36.80 -71.38
N ALA A 20 -17.87 -37.83 -70.65
CA ALA A 20 -17.18 -38.46 -69.53
C ALA A 20 -15.72 -38.80 -69.85
N GLN A 21 -14.80 -38.15 -69.13
CA GLN A 21 -13.55 -38.77 -68.69
C GLN A 21 -13.66 -38.98 -67.18
N PRO A 22 -13.49 -40.21 -66.64
CA PRO A 22 -13.45 -40.43 -65.21
C PRO A 22 -12.17 -39.77 -64.68
N SER A 23 -12.29 -38.63 -64.00
CA SER A 23 -11.13 -37.93 -63.48
C SER A 23 -10.51 -38.75 -62.34
N GLU A 24 -9.29 -39.24 -62.55
CA GLU A 24 -8.48 -39.90 -61.51
C GLU A 24 -8.25 -39.00 -60.27
N HIS A 25 -8.61 -37.72 -60.37
CA HIS A 25 -8.47 -36.69 -59.34
C HIS A 25 -9.68 -36.55 -58.39
N ALA A 26 -10.86 -37.09 -58.72
CA ALA A 26 -12.03 -37.04 -57.85
C ALA A 26 -11.81 -37.68 -56.45
N PRO A 27 -11.22 -38.90 -56.32
CA PRO A 27 -10.94 -39.47 -55.00
C PRO A 27 -9.84 -38.73 -54.23
N ALA A 28 -8.90 -38.08 -54.93
CA ALA A 28 -7.86 -37.24 -54.31
C ALA A 28 -8.47 -35.95 -53.74
N MET A 29 -9.36 -35.29 -54.47
CA MET A 29 -10.09 -34.09 -54.03
C MET A 29 -10.97 -34.38 -52.80
N VAL A 30 -11.64 -35.53 -52.76
CA VAL A 30 -12.44 -35.94 -51.59
C VAL A 30 -11.55 -36.24 -50.37
N LYS A 31 -10.37 -36.86 -50.56
CA LYS A 31 -9.39 -37.06 -49.49
C LYS A 31 -8.84 -35.73 -48.97
N MET A 32 -8.51 -34.79 -49.84
CA MET A 32 -8.07 -33.45 -49.46
C MET A 32 -9.16 -32.66 -48.74
N ALA A 33 -10.42 -32.73 -49.20
CA ALA A 33 -11.54 -32.10 -48.51
C ALA A 33 -11.79 -32.69 -47.12
N ARG A 34 -11.67 -34.02 -46.95
CA ARG A 34 -11.76 -34.67 -45.64
C ARG A 34 -10.60 -34.29 -44.72
N GLN A 35 -9.40 -34.14 -45.27
CA GLN A 35 -8.23 -33.69 -44.50
C GLN A 35 -8.40 -32.23 -44.07
N ALA A 36 -8.83 -31.34 -44.97
CA ALA A 36 -9.12 -29.95 -44.65
C ALA A 36 -10.21 -29.79 -43.58
N VAL A 37 -11.27 -30.61 -43.62
CA VAL A 37 -12.31 -30.62 -42.58
C VAL A 37 -11.76 -31.12 -41.24
N LYS A 38 -10.86 -32.11 -41.26
CA LYS A 38 -10.21 -32.63 -40.04
C LYS A 38 -9.28 -31.58 -39.42
N ASP A 39 -8.50 -30.89 -40.25
CA ASP A 39 -7.57 -29.85 -39.84
C ASP A 39 -8.32 -28.61 -39.30
N ALA A 40 -9.42 -28.22 -39.96
CA ALA A 40 -10.31 -27.17 -39.48
C ALA A 40 -10.96 -27.54 -38.13
N LYS A 41 -11.36 -28.80 -37.94
CA LYS A 41 -11.92 -29.28 -36.68
C LYS A 41 -10.89 -29.26 -35.55
N SER A 42 -9.63 -29.67 -35.81
CA SER A 42 -8.56 -29.58 -34.80
C SER A 42 -8.21 -28.13 -34.46
N ALA A 43 -8.15 -27.23 -35.45
CA ALA A 43 -7.92 -25.81 -35.20
C ALA A 43 -9.03 -25.17 -34.36
N LEU A 44 -10.29 -25.56 -34.61
CA LEU A 44 -11.43 -25.09 -33.82
C LEU A 44 -11.44 -25.64 -32.38
N LEU A 45 -11.01 -26.88 -32.17
CA LEU A 45 -10.85 -27.44 -30.83
C LEU A 45 -9.72 -26.77 -30.06
N GLN A 46 -8.62 -26.44 -30.74
CA GLN A 46 -7.47 -25.77 -30.13
C GLN A 46 -7.80 -24.33 -29.74
N THR A 47 -8.45 -23.58 -30.62
CA THR A 47 -8.93 -22.21 -30.30
C THR A 47 -9.94 -22.18 -29.15
N ASN A 48 -10.85 -23.16 -29.06
CA ASN A 48 -11.75 -23.26 -27.92
C ASN A 48 -11.02 -23.61 -26.61
N HIS A 49 -9.99 -24.46 -26.67
CA HIS A 49 -9.16 -24.76 -25.51
C HIS A 49 -8.40 -23.51 -25.04
N ASP A 50 -7.80 -22.78 -25.97
CA ASP A 50 -7.07 -21.53 -25.70
C ASP A 50 -8.00 -20.43 -25.14
N ALA A 51 -9.24 -20.35 -25.63
CA ALA A 51 -10.23 -19.42 -25.10
C ALA A 51 -10.66 -19.78 -23.66
N MET A 52 -10.78 -21.08 -23.34
CA MET A 52 -11.12 -21.53 -22.00
C MET A 52 -9.98 -21.36 -21.00
N THR A 53 -8.73 -21.66 -21.37
CA THR A 53 -7.57 -21.40 -20.52
C THR A 53 -7.44 -19.92 -20.21
N PHE A 54 -7.57 -19.07 -21.23
CA PHE A 54 -7.52 -17.62 -21.07
C PHE A 54 -8.66 -17.06 -20.21
N ALA A 55 -9.89 -17.56 -20.36
CA ALA A 55 -11.01 -17.19 -19.51
C ALA A 55 -10.77 -17.57 -18.04
N THR A 56 -10.17 -18.75 -17.80
CA THR A 56 -9.79 -19.22 -16.46
C THR A 56 -8.72 -18.31 -15.85
N ASP A 57 -7.75 -17.87 -16.65
CA ASP A 57 -6.69 -16.95 -16.21
C ASP A 57 -7.24 -15.56 -15.85
N VAL A 58 -8.22 -15.05 -16.62
CA VAL A 58 -8.90 -13.77 -16.33
C VAL A 58 -9.73 -13.85 -15.06
N GLU A 59 -10.43 -14.96 -14.80
CA GLU A 59 -11.16 -15.17 -13.55
C GLU A 59 -10.21 -15.25 -12.35
N ALA A 60 -9.07 -15.94 -12.49
CA ALA A 60 -8.04 -16.02 -11.46
C ALA A 60 -7.43 -14.64 -11.12
N LEU A 61 -7.16 -13.82 -12.14
CA LEU A 61 -6.68 -12.44 -11.95
C LEU A 61 -7.70 -11.57 -11.21
N HIS A 62 -8.99 -11.63 -11.59
CA HIS A 62 -10.05 -10.91 -10.86
C HIS A 62 -10.13 -11.35 -9.40
N ALA A 63 -10.12 -12.65 -9.13
CA ALA A 63 -10.17 -13.18 -7.76
C ALA A 63 -8.98 -12.69 -6.92
N ARG A 64 -7.78 -12.64 -7.52
CA ARG A 64 -6.57 -12.16 -6.84
C ARG A 64 -6.62 -10.65 -6.60
N ILE A 65 -7.08 -9.85 -7.55
CA ILE A 65 -7.28 -8.40 -7.39
C ILE A 65 -8.27 -8.12 -6.25
N ASN A 66 -9.42 -8.79 -6.23
CA ASN A 66 -10.42 -8.64 -5.16
C ASN A 66 -9.84 -8.98 -3.78
N HIS A 67 -9.03 -10.03 -3.68
CA HIS A 67 -8.34 -10.37 -2.43
C HIS A 67 -7.38 -9.26 -1.99
N LEU A 68 -6.59 -8.70 -2.91
CA LEU A 68 -5.67 -7.60 -2.60
C LEU A 68 -6.40 -6.31 -2.22
N GLU A 69 -7.55 -6.03 -2.84
CA GLU A 69 -8.39 -4.89 -2.49
C GLU A 69 -8.95 -5.01 -1.07
N MET A 70 -9.47 -6.20 -0.69
CA MET A 70 -9.90 -6.45 0.68
C MET A 70 -8.75 -6.23 1.67
N ARG A 71 -7.59 -6.84 1.40
CA ARG A 71 -6.38 -6.68 2.23
C ARG A 71 -5.92 -5.22 2.31
N TYR A 72 -6.00 -4.46 1.22
CA TYR A 72 -5.67 -3.04 1.19
C TYR A 72 -6.58 -2.25 2.13
N THR A 73 -7.88 -2.53 2.15
CA THR A 73 -8.80 -1.84 3.08
C THR A 73 -8.52 -2.15 4.55
N GLU A 74 -8.10 -3.38 4.86
CA GLU A 74 -7.69 -3.79 6.21
C GLU A 74 -6.41 -3.07 6.64
N LEU A 75 -5.39 -3.07 5.77
CA LEU A 75 -4.13 -2.36 6.01
C LEU A 75 -4.34 -0.86 6.17
N LEU A 76 -5.27 -0.26 5.41
CA LEU A 76 -5.60 1.16 5.54
C LEU A 76 -6.18 1.48 6.93
N LYS A 77 -7.06 0.62 7.45
CA LYS A 77 -7.58 0.73 8.83
C LYS A 77 -6.47 0.56 9.87
N GLU A 78 -5.55 -0.35 9.63
CA GLU A 78 -4.39 -0.55 10.52
C GLU A 78 -3.48 0.69 10.54
N VAL A 79 -3.11 1.23 9.37
CA VAL A 79 -2.27 2.43 9.22
C VAL A 79 -2.93 3.63 9.90
N THR A 80 -4.22 3.87 9.66
CA THR A 80 -4.94 4.99 10.29
C THR A 80 -4.97 4.86 11.81
N THR A 81 -5.18 3.65 12.35
CA THR A 81 -5.17 3.39 13.79
C THR A 81 -3.77 3.61 14.38
N LYS A 82 -2.73 3.08 13.73
CA LYS A 82 -1.33 3.24 14.17
C LYS A 82 -0.89 4.70 14.12
N ARG A 83 -1.30 5.44 13.09
CA ARG A 83 -0.98 6.86 12.95
C ARG A 83 -1.62 7.70 14.04
N ALA A 84 -2.88 7.43 14.39
CA ALA A 84 -3.55 8.08 15.51
C ALA A 84 -2.82 7.79 16.85
N ALA A 85 -2.43 6.53 17.08
CA ALA A 85 -1.66 6.15 18.27
C ALA A 85 -0.28 6.84 18.32
N PHE A 86 0.39 6.95 17.17
CA PHE A 86 1.67 7.66 17.06
C PHE A 86 1.53 9.15 17.40
N THR A 87 0.52 9.83 16.85
CA THR A 87 0.26 11.25 17.16
C THR A 87 -0.02 11.49 18.64
N LEU A 88 -0.80 10.60 19.29
CA LEU A 88 -1.03 10.70 20.74
C LEU A 88 0.28 10.57 21.53
N LEU A 89 1.16 9.65 21.16
CA LEU A 89 2.48 9.52 21.80
C LEU A 89 3.38 10.73 21.58
N GLU A 90 3.33 11.37 20.41
CA GLU A 90 4.06 12.63 20.15
C GLU A 90 3.56 13.77 21.06
N GLU A 91 2.24 13.86 21.26
CA GLU A 91 1.64 14.84 22.15
C GLU A 91 2.01 14.60 23.61
N GLU A 92 1.95 13.33 24.07
CA GLU A 92 2.40 12.94 25.41
C GLU A 92 3.88 13.27 25.63
N LEU A 93 4.73 12.98 24.65
CA LEU A 93 6.16 13.28 24.71
C LEU A 93 6.41 14.79 24.81
N ARG A 94 5.72 15.59 23.98
CA ARG A 94 5.82 17.05 23.99
C ARG A 94 5.34 17.63 25.33
N ALA A 95 4.24 17.11 25.87
CA ALA A 95 3.75 17.51 27.17
C ALA A 95 4.76 17.18 28.28
N ALA A 96 5.35 15.98 28.26
CA ALA A 96 6.38 15.58 29.23
C ALA A 96 7.61 16.49 29.15
N ASP A 97 8.11 16.81 27.96
CA ASP A 97 9.24 17.73 27.76
C ASP A 97 8.94 19.14 28.30
N LEU A 98 7.72 19.64 28.10
CA LEU A 98 7.28 20.93 28.66
C LEU A 98 7.25 20.90 30.18
N THR A 99 6.71 19.83 30.78
CA THR A 99 6.69 19.70 32.25
C THR A 99 8.09 19.67 32.85
N LEU A 100 9.04 18.99 32.18
CA LEU A 100 10.43 18.95 32.63
C LEU A 100 11.07 20.34 32.60
N LYS A 101 10.79 21.15 31.57
CA LYS A 101 11.24 22.53 31.48
C LYS A 101 10.65 23.41 32.59
N ASP A 102 9.38 23.21 32.92
CA ASP A 102 8.73 23.95 34.00
C ASP A 102 9.26 23.58 35.38
N MET A 103 9.74 22.34 35.58
CA MET A 103 10.42 21.92 36.81
C MET A 103 11.74 22.65 37.07
N GLU A 104 12.35 23.28 36.06
CA GLU A 104 13.55 24.11 36.26
C GLU A 104 13.23 25.49 36.84
N LYS A 105 11.98 25.96 36.72
CA LYS A 105 11.54 27.27 37.20
C LYS A 105 11.78 27.49 38.71
N PRO A 106 11.36 26.60 39.62
CA PRO A 106 11.63 26.78 41.06
C PRO A 106 13.13 26.86 41.36
N MET A 107 13.97 26.12 40.62
CA MET A 107 15.43 26.20 40.78
C MET A 107 15.97 27.57 40.36
N ARG A 108 15.45 28.13 39.26
CA ARG A 108 15.82 29.46 38.78
C ARG A 108 15.43 30.56 39.76
N GLU A 109 14.21 30.48 40.31
CA GLU A 109 13.70 31.42 41.31
C GLU A 109 14.49 31.35 42.62
N ALA A 110 14.75 30.13 43.13
CA ALA A 110 15.55 29.94 44.34
C ALA A 110 17.00 30.44 44.16
N LYS A 111 17.60 30.20 42.99
CA LYS A 111 18.94 30.72 42.66
C LYS A 111 18.97 32.24 42.66
N GLU A 112 17.96 32.88 42.08
CA GLU A 112 17.88 34.34 42.01
C GLU A 112 17.63 34.96 43.39
N GLN A 113 16.79 34.35 44.22
CA GLN A 113 16.57 34.76 45.61
C GLN A 113 17.87 34.67 46.43
N TYR A 114 18.58 33.56 46.32
CA TYR A 114 19.85 33.40 47.03
C TYR A 114 20.90 34.39 46.53
N ARG A 115 20.99 34.63 45.21
CA ARG A 115 21.88 35.65 44.62
C ARG A 115 21.57 37.04 45.16
N LYS A 116 20.30 37.44 45.24
CA LYS A 116 19.89 38.73 45.79
C LYS A 116 20.29 38.87 47.26
N ALA A 117 20.08 37.83 48.07
CA ALA A 117 20.51 37.82 49.46
C ALA A 117 22.03 37.96 49.60
N GLN A 118 22.81 37.30 48.72
CA GLN A 118 24.26 37.47 48.67
C GLN A 118 24.68 38.90 48.35
N LEU A 119 24.04 39.54 47.37
CA LEU A 119 24.31 40.94 47.02
C LEU A 119 23.97 41.88 48.18
N MET A 120 22.81 41.70 48.82
CA MET A 120 22.41 42.48 49.99
C MET A 120 23.36 42.30 51.17
N SER A 121 23.90 41.10 51.39
CA SER A 121 24.86 40.82 52.45
C SER A 121 26.22 41.50 52.23
N LEU A 122 26.61 41.71 50.97
CA LEU A 122 27.81 42.49 50.62
C LEU A 122 27.65 43.97 50.94
N GLU A 123 26.45 44.52 50.75
CA GLU A 123 26.12 45.93 51.03
C GLU A 123 25.78 46.16 52.52
N TYR A 124 25.17 45.17 53.17
CA TYR A 124 24.69 45.19 54.54
C TYR A 124 25.11 43.90 55.27
N PRO A 125 26.27 43.88 55.95
CA PRO A 125 26.84 42.67 56.57
C PRO A 125 25.96 41.99 57.62
N GLU A 126 25.00 42.73 58.18
CA GLU A 126 24.00 42.24 59.14
C GLU A 126 22.97 41.30 58.50
N VAL A 127 22.82 41.35 57.18
CA VAL A 127 21.94 40.47 56.42
C VAL A 127 22.62 39.09 56.31
N SER A 128 22.08 38.12 57.06
CA SER A 128 22.47 36.72 56.95
C SER A 128 21.92 36.10 55.66
N THR A 129 22.73 35.27 55.00
CA THR A 129 22.34 34.51 53.81
C THR A 129 22.05 33.03 54.10
N GLU A 130 22.16 32.60 55.37
CA GLU A 130 22.10 31.19 55.77
C GLU A 130 20.71 30.59 55.49
N LYS A 131 19.65 31.38 55.71
CA LYS A 131 18.26 30.97 55.48
C LYS A 131 18.00 30.73 53.99
N GLU A 132 18.39 31.67 53.13
CA GLU A 132 18.22 31.60 51.69
C GLU A 132 19.12 30.53 51.07
N ARG A 133 20.33 30.31 51.62
CA ARG A 133 21.21 29.20 51.24
C ARG A 133 20.52 27.87 51.50
N LYS A 134 19.94 27.69 52.68
CA LYS A 134 19.23 26.46 53.05
C LYS A 134 18.02 26.23 52.13
N ALA A 135 17.20 27.26 51.90
CA ALA A 135 16.06 27.18 51.00
C ALA A 135 16.47 26.79 49.56
N TYR A 136 17.57 27.33 49.05
CA TYR A 136 18.12 26.95 47.75
C TYR A 136 18.48 25.47 47.68
N TYR A 137 19.17 24.92 48.69
CA TYR A 137 19.54 23.50 48.71
C TYR A 137 18.33 22.57 48.86
N ASP A 138 17.31 22.97 49.62
CA ASP A 138 16.07 22.22 49.75
C ASP A 138 15.32 22.12 48.41
N VAL A 139 15.22 23.25 47.68
CA VAL A 139 14.65 23.27 46.32
C VAL A 139 15.50 22.46 45.34
N GLN A 140 16.83 22.59 45.39
CA GLN A 140 17.73 21.83 44.54
C GLN A 140 17.54 20.32 44.71
N LYS A 141 17.40 19.85 45.96
CA LYS A 141 17.17 18.44 46.27
C LYS A 141 15.82 17.98 45.71
N LEU A 142 14.75 18.75 45.91
CA LEU A 142 13.42 18.47 45.39
C LEU A 142 13.42 18.36 43.86
N VAL A 143 13.94 19.38 43.17
CA VAL A 143 13.98 19.43 41.70
C VAL A 143 14.84 18.31 41.15
N SER A 144 16.00 18.01 41.75
CA SER A 144 16.85 16.88 41.35
C SER A 144 16.14 15.53 41.45
N GLN A 145 15.35 15.31 42.51
CA GLN A 145 14.58 14.08 42.68
C GLN A 145 13.44 13.96 41.66
N GLN A 146 12.69 15.04 41.45
CA GLN A 146 11.56 15.08 40.52
C GLN A 146 12.02 14.91 39.06
N THR A 147 13.06 15.64 38.66
CA THR A 147 13.62 15.57 37.30
C THR A 147 14.19 14.19 36.98
N LYS A 148 14.84 13.51 37.93
CA LYS A 148 15.34 12.13 37.70
C LYS A 148 14.22 11.15 37.34
N GLY A 149 13.09 11.20 38.06
CA GLY A 149 11.94 10.34 37.76
C GLY A 149 11.32 10.67 36.40
N GLN A 150 11.15 11.96 36.10
CA GLN A 150 10.64 12.41 34.80
C GLN A 150 11.56 12.04 33.63
N LEU A 151 12.89 12.17 33.77
CA LEU A 151 13.84 11.78 32.73
C LEU A 151 13.76 10.28 32.39
N GLN A 152 13.54 9.43 33.38
CA GLN A 152 13.32 8.00 33.15
C GLN A 152 11.99 7.76 32.40
N GLY A 153 10.91 8.44 32.79
CA GLY A 153 9.64 8.39 32.08
C GLY A 153 9.74 8.85 30.63
N LEU A 154 10.47 9.95 30.40
CA LEU A 154 10.77 10.49 29.07
C LEU A 154 11.55 9.50 28.20
N ALA A 155 12.55 8.81 28.76
CA ALA A 155 13.28 7.79 28.04
C ALA A 155 12.36 6.64 27.60
N VAL A 156 11.44 6.20 28.47
CA VAL A 156 10.44 5.18 28.12
C VAL A 156 9.49 5.67 27.02
N LEU A 157 9.00 6.91 27.11
CA LEU A 157 8.13 7.50 26.07
C LEU A 157 8.84 7.60 24.72
N LYS A 158 10.10 8.03 24.70
CA LYS A 158 10.91 8.07 23.47
C LYS A 158 11.07 6.69 22.85
N ASN A 159 11.37 5.68 23.66
CA ASN A 159 11.46 4.30 23.16
C ASN A 159 10.11 3.81 22.60
N ARG A 160 8.99 4.11 23.26
CA ARG A 160 7.66 3.75 22.75
C ARG A 160 7.32 4.48 21.45
N LEU A 161 7.72 5.74 21.31
CA LEU A 161 7.54 6.51 20.09
C LEU A 161 8.35 5.91 18.92
N THR A 162 9.61 5.52 19.16
CA THR A 162 10.44 4.83 18.16
C THR A 162 9.79 3.53 17.69
N LEU A 163 9.32 2.69 18.62
CA LEU A 163 8.65 1.45 18.27
C LEU A 163 7.32 1.69 17.52
N ALA A 164 6.57 2.73 17.90
CA ALA A 164 5.35 3.11 17.20
C ALA A 164 5.64 3.60 15.77
N TYR A 165 6.72 4.35 15.58
CA TYR A 165 7.19 4.77 14.26
C TYR A 165 7.55 3.57 13.37
N GLU A 166 8.39 2.66 13.86
CA GLU A 166 8.78 1.45 13.11
C GLU A 166 7.56 0.59 12.72
N SER A 167 6.60 0.46 13.65
CA SER A 167 5.36 -0.29 13.43
C SER A 167 4.43 0.38 12.41
N LEU A 168 4.37 1.72 12.40
CA LEU A 168 3.63 2.51 11.41
C LEU A 168 4.29 2.40 10.04
N GLU A 169 5.60 2.61 9.97
CA GLU A 169 6.38 2.52 8.72
C GLU A 169 6.23 1.14 8.07
N SER A 170 6.31 0.07 8.85
CA SER A 170 6.09 -1.30 8.35
C SER A 170 4.68 -1.49 7.78
N ALA A 171 3.65 -0.94 8.42
CA ALA A 171 2.27 -1.01 7.94
C ALA A 171 2.06 -0.19 6.66
N GLU A 172 2.66 1.01 6.57
CA GLU A 172 2.64 1.84 5.36
C GLU A 172 3.35 1.14 4.20
N GLN A 173 4.51 0.53 4.44
CA GLN A 173 5.20 -0.28 3.41
C GLN A 173 4.37 -1.48 2.94
N ALA A 174 3.64 -2.15 3.84
CA ALA A 174 2.76 -3.26 3.48
C ALA A 174 1.55 -2.80 2.64
N LEU A 175 0.99 -1.63 2.97
CA LEU A 175 -0.10 -0.99 2.22
C LEU A 175 0.35 -0.69 0.78
N GLU A 176 1.53 -0.10 0.64
CA GLU A 176 2.09 0.33 -0.65
C GLU A 176 2.44 -0.88 -1.54
N ARG A 177 3.02 -1.94 -0.95
CA ARG A 177 3.25 -3.20 -1.67
C ARG A 177 1.95 -3.82 -2.18
N THR A 178 0.92 -3.87 -1.33
CA THR A 178 -0.39 -4.44 -1.69
C THR A 178 -1.05 -3.63 -2.80
N ARG A 179 -0.92 -2.30 -2.75
CA ARG A 179 -1.39 -1.40 -3.80
C ARG A 179 -0.69 -1.66 -5.13
N HIS A 180 0.64 -1.74 -5.13
CA HIS A 180 1.41 -1.99 -6.35
C HIS A 180 1.13 -3.37 -6.94
N GLU A 181 1.00 -4.41 -6.11
CA GLU A 181 0.61 -5.75 -6.60
C GLU A 181 -0.78 -5.70 -7.26
N ALA A 182 -1.75 -4.99 -6.67
CA ALA A 182 -3.08 -4.84 -7.25
C ALA A 182 -3.03 -4.03 -8.57
N GLU A 183 -2.24 -2.97 -8.65
CA GLU A 183 -2.05 -2.17 -9.87
C GLU A 183 -1.41 -3.00 -11.01
N GLN A 184 -0.41 -3.83 -10.70
CA GLN A 184 0.23 -4.73 -11.67
C GLN A 184 -0.75 -5.79 -12.20
N LEU A 185 -1.55 -6.40 -11.32
CA LEU A 185 -2.55 -7.38 -11.78
C LEU A 185 -3.66 -6.72 -12.60
N ARG A 186 -4.05 -5.48 -12.26
CA ARG A 186 -5.01 -4.71 -13.06
C ARG A 186 -4.47 -4.39 -14.46
N SER A 187 -3.18 -4.08 -14.60
CA SER A 187 -2.59 -3.86 -15.93
C SER A 187 -2.53 -5.15 -16.75
N GLN A 188 -2.15 -6.27 -16.13
CA GLN A 188 -2.19 -7.59 -16.77
C GLN A 188 -3.60 -7.97 -17.21
N LEU A 189 -4.61 -7.68 -16.40
CA LEU A 189 -6.00 -7.91 -16.72
C LEU A 189 -6.50 -7.02 -17.87
N ALA A 190 -6.05 -5.76 -17.93
CA ALA A 190 -6.35 -4.85 -19.02
C ALA A 190 -5.73 -5.33 -20.35
N GLU A 191 -4.48 -5.80 -20.33
CA GLU A 191 -3.83 -6.43 -21.48
C GLU A 191 -4.58 -7.69 -21.90
N ALA A 192 -4.94 -8.56 -20.94
CA ALA A 192 -5.65 -9.79 -21.22
C ALA A 192 -7.03 -9.53 -21.88
N ASN A 193 -7.80 -8.58 -21.35
CA ASN A 193 -9.07 -8.16 -21.94
C ASN A 193 -8.92 -7.46 -23.29
N GLY A 194 -7.79 -6.78 -23.54
CA GLY A 194 -7.44 -6.20 -24.83
C GLY A 194 -7.23 -7.26 -25.92
N VAL A 195 -6.72 -8.44 -25.55
CA VAL A 195 -6.56 -9.59 -26.46
C VAL A 195 -7.90 -10.30 -26.75
N ILE A 196 -8.85 -10.32 -25.80
CA ILE A 196 -10.17 -10.97 -25.98
C ILE A 196 -11.13 -10.14 -26.85
N ARG A 197 -10.91 -8.84 -27.08
CA ARG A 197 -11.71 -8.10 -28.05
C ARG A 197 -11.19 -8.43 -29.47
N PRO A 198 -11.84 -9.32 -30.25
CA PRO A 198 -11.54 -9.37 -31.67
C PRO A 198 -11.87 -8.00 -32.25
N VAL A 199 -10.99 -7.54 -33.14
CA VAL A 199 -11.23 -6.42 -34.05
C VAL A 199 -12.62 -6.65 -34.68
N ALA A 200 -13.60 -5.88 -34.21
CA ALA A 200 -14.90 -5.81 -34.83
C ALA A 200 -14.79 -4.79 -35.97
N ASP A 201 -14.23 -5.23 -37.09
CA ASP A 201 -14.33 -4.57 -38.40
C ASP A 201 -15.01 -5.53 -39.39
#